data_AF-A0A9W5Q940-F1
#
_entry.id   AF-A0A9W5Q940-F1
#
_cell.length_a   1.000
_cell.length_b   1.000
_cell.length_c   1.000
_cell.angle_alpha   90.00
_cell.angle_beta   90.00
_cell.angle_gamma   90.00
#
_symmetry.space_group_name_H-M   'P 1'
#
loop_
_entity.id
_entity.type
_entity.pdbx_description
1 polymer ?
#
loop_
_entity_poly.entity_id
_entity_poly.type
_entity_poly.pdbx_seq_one_letter_code
_entity_poly.pdbx_strand_id
1 'polypeptide(L)'
;MKKLVFNKWMDFSYIEGEILCITTGNKQDIIILVLEKKVTDTYYYKIIHSLKAGDLKQYTIENNQYFNLIQPLGENWILVKGFVEKKEDTTATVFDKKGNIIASYYLGIGIKYFQVC
;
A
#
# COMPACT_ATOMS: atom_id res chain seq x y z
N MET A 1 19.80 -5.55 12.66
CA MET A 1 18.60 -5.75 11.82
C MET A 1 18.67 -7.16 11.23
N LYS A 2 17.74 -8.08 11.54
CA LYS A 2 17.74 -9.41 10.92
C LYS A 2 17.30 -9.26 9.46
N LYS A 3 18.19 -9.63 8.53
CA LYS A 3 17.90 -9.66 7.09
C LYS A 3 16.77 -10.67 6.86
N LEU A 4 15.63 -10.22 6.33
CA LEU A 4 14.57 -11.12 5.92
C LEU A 4 15.07 -11.89 4.69
N VAL A 5 15.11 -13.22 4.81
CA VAL A 5 15.41 -14.12 3.69
C VAL A 5 14.11 -14.84 3.37
N PHE A 6 13.55 -14.58 2.18
CA PHE A 6 12.41 -15.32 1.67
C PHE A 6 12.91 -16.70 1.24
N ASN A 7 12.64 -17.72 2.05
CA ASN A 7 13.08 -19.09 1.76
C ASN A 7 12.17 -19.82 0.76
N LYS A 8 11.15 -19.14 0.23
CA LYS A 8 10.26 -19.64 -0.82
C LYS A 8 10.12 -18.58 -1.90
N TRP A 9 10.22 -19.02 -3.15
CA TRP A 9 9.86 -18.21 -4.30
C TRP A 9 8.35 -18.03 -4.30
N MET A 10 7.90 -16.78 -4.32
CA MET A 10 6.50 -16.43 -4.52
C MET A 10 6.34 -15.88 -5.92
N ASP A 11 5.41 -16.46 -6.67
CA ASP A 11 5.09 -16.04 -8.02
C ASP A 11 3.89 -15.10 -7.98
N PHE A 12 4.05 -13.93 -8.60
CA PHE A 12 3.03 -12.89 -8.73
C PHE A 12 2.79 -12.53 -10.20
N SER A 13 3.21 -13.38 -11.13
CA SER A 13 3.04 -13.20 -12.59
C SER A 13 1.57 -13.06 -13.03
N TYR A 14 0.64 -13.53 -12.20
CA TYR A 14 -0.80 -13.39 -12.42
C TYR A 14 -1.37 -12.01 -12.05
N ILE A 15 -0.58 -11.12 -11.41
CA ILE A 15 -1.05 -9.79 -11.04
C ILE A 15 -1.10 -8.91 -12.29
N GLU A 16 -2.30 -8.47 -12.64
CA GLU A 16 -2.54 -7.47 -13.68
C GLU A 16 -2.39 -6.05 -13.11
N GLY A 17 -1.77 -5.15 -13.87
CA GLY A 17 -1.51 -3.76 -13.49
C GLY A 17 -0.05 -3.49 -13.12
N GLU A 18 0.25 -2.25 -12.71
CA GLU A 18 1.59 -1.82 -12.33
C GLU A 18 1.81 -2.06 -10.83
N ILE A 19 2.80 -2.90 -10.47
CA ILE A 19 3.21 -3.08 -9.08
C ILE A 19 4.02 -1.87 -8.64
N LEU A 20 3.46 -1.08 -7.72
CA LEU A 20 4.07 0.15 -7.23
C LEU A 20 4.91 -0.06 -5.97
N CYS A 21 4.48 -0.97 -5.10
CA CYS A 21 5.14 -1.23 -3.83
C CYS A 21 4.88 -2.66 -3.38
N ILE A 22 5.92 -3.32 -2.84
CA ILE A 22 5.81 -4.57 -2.12
C ILE A 22 6.40 -4.34 -0.73
N THR A 23 5.63 -4.66 0.30
CA THR A 23 6.07 -4.53 1.69
C THR A 23 5.66 -5.75 2.51
N THR A 24 6.30 -5.92 3.67
CA THR A 24 5.93 -6.96 4.62
C THR A 24 4.86 -6.43 5.57
N GLY A 25 3.77 -7.19 5.71
CA GLY A 25 2.78 -7.04 6.76
C GLY A 25 3.27 -7.48 8.14
N ASN A 26 2.38 -7.45 9.12
CA ASN A 26 2.60 -8.18 10.37
C ASN A 26 2.72 -9.69 10.10
N LYS A 27 3.42 -10.43 10.98
CA LYS A 27 3.49 -11.91 10.94
C LYS A 27 4.03 -12.55 9.64
N GLN A 28 4.87 -11.84 8.88
CA GLN A 28 5.48 -12.29 7.61
C GLN A 28 4.51 -12.30 6.41
N ASP A 29 3.39 -11.60 6.51
CA ASP A 29 2.51 -11.39 5.37
C ASP A 29 3.20 -10.54 4.29
N ILE A 30 2.78 -10.68 3.04
CA ILE A 30 3.19 -9.80 1.93
C ILE A 30 2.02 -8.93 1.56
N ILE A 31 2.26 -7.62 1.45
CA ILE A 31 1.28 -6.65 0.99
C ILE A 31 1.83 -5.99 -0.26
N ILE A 32 1.02 -5.96 -1.31
CA ILE A 32 1.38 -5.43 -2.63
C ILE A 32 0.40 -4.32 -2.97
N LEU A 33 0.92 -3.14 -3.32
CA LEU A 33 0.15 -2.06 -3.93
C LEU A 33 0.28 -2.16 -5.45
N VAL A 34 -0.87 -2.21 -6.12
CA VAL A 34 -0.98 -2.28 -7.58
C VAL A 34 -1.82 -1.10 -8.06
N LEU A 35 -1.35 -0.41 -9.11
CA LEU A 35 -2.19 0.50 -9.89
C LEU A 35 -2.82 -0.31 -11.03
N GLU A 36 -4.12 -0.58 -10.93
CA GLU A 36 -4.84 -1.35 -11.96
C GLU A 36 -5.06 -0.51 -13.21
N LYS A 37 -5.51 0.74 -13.02
CA LYS A 37 -5.74 1.69 -14.11
C LYS A 37 -5.82 3.13 -13.60
N LYS A 38 -5.62 4.07 -14.53
CA LYS A 38 -5.94 5.49 -14.36
C LYS A 38 -7.01 5.87 -15.38
N VAL A 39 -8.11 6.46 -14.93
CA VAL A 39 -9.16 7.03 -15.79
C VAL A 39 -9.26 8.50 -15.46
N THR A 40 -9.02 9.36 -16.46
CA THR A 40 -8.94 10.82 -16.29
C THR A 40 -8.04 11.21 -15.12
N ASP A 41 -8.62 11.71 -14.02
CA ASP A 41 -7.93 12.16 -12.81
C ASP A 41 -8.11 11.21 -11.63
N THR A 42 -8.70 10.03 -11.85
CA THR A 42 -8.94 9.01 -10.82
C THR A 42 -8.02 7.81 -11.04
N TYR A 43 -7.34 7.43 -9.97
CA TYR A 43 -6.48 6.26 -9.86
C TYR A 43 -7.25 5.13 -9.18
N TYR A 44 -7.20 3.95 -9.77
CA TYR A 44 -7.81 2.73 -9.24
C TYR A 44 -6.70 1.81 -8.76
N TYR A 45 -6.60 1.68 -7.45
CA TYR A 45 -5.61 0.85 -6.80
C TYR A 45 -6.22 -0.46 -6.34
N LYS A 46 -5.41 -1.51 -6.39
CA LYS A 46 -5.66 -2.77 -5.71
C LYS A 46 -4.55 -3.01 -4.70
N ILE A 47 -4.92 -3.36 -3.48
CA ILE A 47 -4.00 -3.86 -2.47
C ILE A 47 -4.23 -5.35 -2.32
N ILE A 48 -3.18 -6.14 -2.53
CA ILE A 48 -3.18 -7.59 -2.37
C ILE A 48 -2.45 -7.91 -1.07
N HIS A 49 -3.11 -8.59 -0.16
CA HIS A 49 -2.56 -9.03 1.11
C HIS A 49 -2.50 -10.56 1.11
N SER A 50 -1.28 -11.07 0.91
CA SER A 50 -0.95 -12.49 1.01
C SER A 50 -0.58 -12.82 2.44
N LEU A 51 -1.45 -13.57 3.10
CA LEU A 51 -1.24 -14.03 4.46
C LEU A 51 -0.28 -15.21 4.48
N LYS A 52 0.46 -15.37 5.58
CA LYS A 52 1.35 -16.53 5.79
C LYS A 52 0.67 -17.89 5.59
N ALA A 53 -0.64 -17.97 5.84
CA ALA A 53 -1.43 -19.19 5.66
C ALA A 53 -1.74 -19.52 4.18
N GLY A 54 -1.41 -18.62 3.24
CA GLY A 54 -1.71 -18.74 1.81
C GLY A 54 -2.97 -18.01 1.38
N ASP A 55 -3.78 -17.52 2.33
CA ASP A 55 -4.98 -16.74 2.03
C ASP A 55 -4.63 -15.41 1.35
N LEU A 56 -5.43 -15.04 0.35
CA LEU A 56 -5.31 -13.78 -0.37
C LEU A 56 -6.52 -12.89 -0.05
N LYS A 57 -6.27 -11.69 0.46
CA LYS A 57 -7.28 -10.63 0.55
C LYS A 57 -6.97 -9.53 -0.46
N GLN A 58 -8.02 -8.95 -1.02
CA GLN A 58 -7.92 -7.86 -1.98
C GLN A 58 -8.77 -6.69 -1.52
N TYR A 59 -8.21 -5.49 -1.68
CA TYR A 59 -8.89 -4.23 -1.38
C TYR A 59 -8.79 -3.33 -2.59
N THR A 60 -9.90 -2.73 -3.00
CA THR A 60 -9.92 -1.74 -4.08
C THR A 60 -10.03 -0.35 -3.46
N ILE A 61 -9.21 0.58 -3.97
CA ILE A 61 -9.21 1.97 -3.53
C ILE A 61 -9.32 2.85 -4.77
N GLU A 62 -10.28 3.75 -4.76
CA GLU A 62 -10.43 4.79 -5.77
C GLU A 62 -9.98 6.12 -5.18
N ASN A 63 -9.05 6.81 -5.84
CA ASN A 63 -8.53 8.07 -5.33
C ASN A 63 -8.14 9.03 -6.46
N ASN A 64 -8.32 10.33 -6.24
CA ASN A 64 -7.84 11.36 -7.16
C ASN A 64 -6.36 11.72 -6.92
N GLN A 65 -5.69 11.05 -5.98
CA GLN A 65 -4.28 11.22 -5.67
C GLN A 65 -3.46 10.00 -6.06
N TYR A 66 -2.22 10.26 -6.50
CA TYR A 66 -1.29 9.20 -6.82
C TYR A 66 -0.62 8.63 -5.56
N PHE A 67 -0.72 7.32 -5.38
CA PHE A 67 -0.05 6.54 -4.35
C PHE A 67 1.06 5.69 -4.95
N ASN A 68 2.14 5.48 -4.19
CA ASN A 68 3.26 4.61 -4.56
C ASN A 68 3.89 3.91 -3.35
N LEU A 69 3.31 4.08 -2.16
CA LEU A 69 3.81 3.44 -0.94
C LEU A 69 2.64 2.96 -0.09
N ILE A 70 2.83 1.78 0.51
CA ILE A 70 1.96 1.24 1.56
C ILE A 70 2.77 0.80 2.77
N GLN A 71 2.17 0.91 3.95
CA GLN A 71 2.73 0.45 5.21
C GLN A 71 1.62 -0.13 6.10
N PRO A 72 1.79 -1.34 6.64
CA PRO A 72 0.91 -1.86 7.69
C PRO A 72 1.09 -1.06 8.99
N LEU A 73 0.01 -0.72 9.69
CA LEU A 73 0.06 0.00 10.98
C LEU A 73 -0.40 -0.83 12.19
N GLY A 74 -0.95 -2.02 11.96
CA GLY A 74 -1.54 -2.87 13.00
C GLY A 74 -2.04 -4.18 12.42
N GLU A 75 -2.84 -4.94 13.15
CA GLU A 75 -3.25 -6.28 12.69
C GLU A 75 -4.02 -6.25 11.36
N ASN A 76 -4.71 -5.15 11.01
CA ASN A 76 -5.47 -5.06 9.76
C ASN A 76 -5.64 -3.63 9.20
N TRP A 77 -4.75 -2.70 9.56
CA TRP A 77 -4.81 -1.32 9.06
C TRP A 77 -3.67 -1.07 8.08
N ILE A 78 -4.01 -0.40 6.97
CA ILE A 78 -3.05 -0.08 5.91
C ILE A 78 -2.98 1.42 5.77
N LEU A 79 -1.79 1.96 6.01
CA LEU A 79 -1.45 3.32 5.63
C LEU A 79 -0.97 3.32 4.19
N VAL A 80 -1.60 4.14 3.35
CA VAL A 80 -1.17 4.40 1.98
C VAL A 80 -0.63 5.82 1.94
N LYS A 81 0.53 6.02 1.31
CA LYS A 81 1.16 7.33 1.17
C LYS A 81 1.32 7.68 -0.30
N GLY A 82 0.92 8.90 -0.64
CA GLY A 82 1.12 9.49 -1.96
C GLY A 82 2.34 10.38 -2.02
N PHE A 83 3.15 10.20 -3.06
CA PHE A 83 4.18 11.15 -3.47
C PHE A 83 3.77 11.74 -4.82
N VAL A 84 3.44 13.03 -4.88
CA VAL A 84 3.15 13.72 -6.13
C VAL A 84 4.47 14.10 -6.81
N GLU A 85 4.68 13.65 -8.06
CA GLU A 85 5.88 13.97 -8.86
C GLU A 85 6.15 15.47 -8.97
N LYS A 86 5.10 16.30 -8.83
CA LYS A 86 5.17 17.76 -8.73
C LYS A 86 5.18 18.21 -7.25
N LYS A 87 6.32 17.94 -6.61
CA LYS A 87 6.98 18.60 -5.46
C LYS A 87 6.24 19.10 -4.20
N GLU A 88 4.91 19.22 -4.10
CA GLU A 88 4.38 20.10 -3.02
C GLU A 88 3.39 19.46 -2.04
N ASP A 89 2.69 18.38 -2.41
CA ASP A 89 1.68 17.78 -1.52
C ASP A 89 1.94 16.29 -1.25
N THR A 90 2.19 15.95 0.02
CA THR A 90 2.27 14.58 0.50
C THR A 90 1.05 14.30 1.39
N THR A 91 0.27 13.29 1.04
CA THR A 91 -0.88 12.83 1.84
C THR A 91 -0.68 11.39 2.30
N ALA A 92 -1.20 11.10 3.48
CA ALA A 92 -1.24 9.78 4.08
C ALA A 92 -2.70 9.44 4.36
N THR A 93 -3.18 8.29 3.88
CA THR A 93 -4.55 7.84 4.12
C THR A 93 -4.52 6.47 4.78
N VAL A 94 -5.26 6.33 5.89
CA VAL A 94 -5.40 5.09 6.64
C VAL A 94 -6.71 4.42 6.23
N PHE A 95 -6.60 3.16 5.84
CA PHE A 95 -7.74 2.33 5.47
C PHE A 95 -7.99 1.25 6.51
N ASP A 96 -9.28 0.96 6.72
CA ASP A 96 -9.71 -0.21 7.50
C ASP A 96 -9.52 -1.51 6.70
N LYS A 97 -9.81 -2.63 7.37
CA LYS A 97 -9.76 -3.98 6.80
C LYS A 97 -10.75 -4.25 5.66
N LYS A 98 -11.63 -3.30 5.32
CA LYS A 98 -12.60 -3.39 4.23
C LYS A 98 -12.25 -2.44 3.09
N GLY A 99 -11.16 -1.67 3.21
CA GLY A 99 -10.78 -0.64 2.25
C GLY A 99 -11.49 0.70 2.43
N ASN A 100 -12.18 0.93 3.56
CA ASN A 100 -12.79 2.22 3.87
C ASN A 100 -11.74 3.17 4.46
N ILE A 101 -11.83 4.46 4.12
CA ILE A 101 -10.98 5.50 4.71
C ILE A 101 -11.40 5.70 6.18
N ILE A 102 -10.45 5.57 7.11
CA ILE A 102 -10.63 5.89 8.53
C ILE A 102 -10.10 7.31 8.83
N ALA A 103 -8.97 7.67 8.24
CA ALA A 103 -8.31 8.94 8.48
C ALA A 103 -7.45 9.36 7.29
N SER A 104 -7.31 10.66 7.08
CA SER A 104 -6.41 11.25 6.09
C SER A 104 -5.61 12.37 6.74
N TYR A 105 -4.30 12.36 6.49
CA TYR A 105 -3.33 13.30 7.02
C TYR A 105 -2.66 14.03 5.88
N TYR A 106 -2.72 15.35 5.92
CA TYR A 106 -1.87 16.19 5.09
C TYR A 106 -0.50 16.31 5.77
N LEU A 107 0.53 15.72 5.15
CA LEU A 107 1.89 15.69 5.71
C LEU A 107 2.76 16.86 5.22
N GLY A 108 2.21 17.71 4.34
CA GLY A 108 2.90 18.87 3.79
C GLY A 108 4.22 18.53 3.09
N ILE A 109 5.07 19.55 2.98
CA ILE A 109 6.37 19.48 2.31
C ILE A 109 7.40 18.89 3.30
N GLY A 110 7.80 17.63 3.15
CA GLY A 110 9.08 17.16 3.73
C GLY A 110 9.05 16.05 4.79
N ILE A 111 7.91 15.43 5.14
CA ILE A 111 7.96 14.22 5.97
C ILE A 111 8.38 13.02 5.10
N LYS A 112 9.69 12.74 5.04
CA LYS A 112 10.25 11.60 4.30
C LYS A 112 9.98 10.25 4.96
N TYR A 113 9.80 10.21 6.27
CA TYR A 113 9.53 8.98 7.03
C TYR A 113 8.66 9.30 8.25
N PHE A 114 7.53 8.62 8.40
CA PHE A 114 6.81 8.55 9.66
C PHE A 114 6.77 7.08 10.04
N GLN A 115 7.65 6.67 10.96
CA GLN A 115 7.57 5.36 11.58
C GLN A 115 6.53 5.48 12.69
N VAL A 116 5.35 4.90 12.48
CA VAL A 116 4.41 4.72 13.59
C VAL A 116 5.02 3.64 14.50
N CYS A 117 5.32 4.02 15.73
CA CYS A 117 5.88 3.16 16.77
C CYS A 117 4.92 2.03 17.17
#